data_AF-A0A7S9C2W9-F1
#
_entry.id   AF-A0A7S9C2W9-F1
#
_cell.length_a   1.000
_cell.length_b   1.000
_cell.length_c   1.000
_cell.angle_alpha   90.00
_cell.angle_beta   90.00
_cell.angle_gamma   90.00
#
_symmetry.space_group_name_H-M   'P 1'
#
loop_
_entity.id
_entity.type
_entity.pdbx_description
1 polymer ?
#
loop_
_entity_poly.entity_id
_entity_poly.type
_entity_poly.pdbx_seq_one_letter_code
_entity_poly.pdbx_strand_id
1 'polypeptide(L)'
;MTPSLFKRLAAPALLCAGLLCGTGGHAATHELAIDQLASRGLLGAAGNTVLSLQIGAGARVTGLRWDLELEAFAPSWLSELRLAVSGSDVGAGGLLFAPGEGRDAAGALRAAGELDLLQAGLDFRVGADGLLRLEFHEAAGDGLQPDGLWRSGHLRFDSVAAPVPEPSSLALLAAGGLLIAALGRRRLRHTPTSNE
;
A
#
# COMPACT_ATOMS: atom_id res chain seq x y z
N MET A 1 31.89 58.32 44.72
CA MET A 1 32.14 57.05 44.02
C MET A 1 30.88 56.18 44.12
N THR A 2 30.09 56.15 43.04
CA THR A 2 29.08 55.10 42.76
C THR A 2 29.79 53.89 42.15
N PRO A 3 29.23 52.66 42.27
CA PRO A 3 28.31 52.16 41.24
C PRO A 3 27.08 51.45 41.84
N SER A 4 25.85 51.85 41.50
CA SER A 4 24.99 51.31 40.41
C SER A 4 24.73 49.80 40.48
N LEU A 5 23.58 49.46 41.07
CA LEU A 5 23.03 48.10 41.20
C LEU A 5 22.35 47.68 39.88
N PHE A 6 23.07 46.96 39.03
CA PHE A 6 22.50 46.35 37.81
C PHE A 6 21.57 45.18 38.17
N LYS A 7 20.25 45.38 38.06
CA LYS A 7 19.26 44.29 38.04
C LYS A 7 19.36 43.56 36.70
N ARG A 8 19.94 42.35 36.70
CA ARG A 8 19.94 41.45 35.55
C ARG A 8 18.55 40.81 35.39
N LEU A 9 17.85 41.16 34.31
CA LEU A 9 16.67 40.45 33.83
C LEU A 9 17.11 39.06 33.33
N ALA A 10 16.64 38.01 33.97
CA ALA A 10 16.80 36.64 33.49
C ALA A 10 15.84 36.39 32.33
N ALA A 11 16.37 36.10 31.15
CA ALA A 11 15.60 35.58 30.03
C ALA A 11 15.39 34.06 30.22
N PRO A 12 14.18 33.51 30.06
CA PRO A 12 13.99 32.07 30.07
C PRO A 12 14.40 31.51 28.71
N ALA A 13 15.48 30.74 28.68
CA ALA A 13 15.83 29.91 27.53
C ALA A 13 14.89 28.69 27.51
N LEU A 14 13.92 28.69 26.59
CA LEU A 14 13.03 27.55 26.37
C LEU A 14 13.77 26.52 25.51
N LEU A 15 14.20 25.42 26.13
CA LEU A 15 14.81 24.29 25.45
C LEU A 15 13.70 23.40 24.86
N CYS A 16 13.38 23.56 23.57
CA CYS A 16 12.52 22.63 22.86
C CYS A 16 13.34 21.43 22.38
N ALA A 17 13.23 20.29 23.06
CA ALA A 17 13.70 19.01 22.55
C ALA A 17 12.75 18.55 21.43
N GLY A 18 13.21 18.62 20.18
CA GLY A 18 12.45 18.15 19.02
C GLY A 18 12.50 16.62 18.91
N LEU A 19 11.39 15.96 19.25
CA LEU A 19 11.13 14.59 18.83
C LEU A 19 10.69 14.61 17.36
N LEU A 20 11.63 14.39 16.44
CA LEU A 20 11.34 14.05 15.06
C LEU A 20 10.88 12.59 15.01
N CYS A 21 9.58 12.35 15.18
CA CYS A 21 9.00 11.03 14.91
C CYS A 21 8.77 10.92 13.40
N GLY A 22 9.56 10.07 12.73
CA GLY A 22 9.38 9.78 11.30
C GLY A 22 8.09 9.00 11.05
N THR A 23 7.36 9.34 9.99
CA THR A 23 6.19 8.59 9.52
C THR A 23 6.63 7.29 8.84
N GLY A 24 6.72 6.20 9.58
CA GLY A 24 6.87 4.86 9.00
C GLY A 24 5.53 4.36 8.47
N GLY A 25 5.45 3.96 7.21
CA GLY A 25 4.29 3.20 6.72
C GLY A 25 4.20 1.87 7.46
N HIS A 26 3.04 1.54 8.01
CA HIS A 26 2.80 0.25 8.68
C HIS A 26 2.80 -0.88 7.65
N ALA A 27 3.58 -1.94 7.89
CA ALA A 27 3.59 -3.15 7.06
C ALA A 27 2.46 -4.10 7.48
N ALA A 28 1.76 -4.70 6.51
CA ALA A 28 0.65 -5.62 6.75
C ALA A 28 0.66 -6.77 5.74
N THR A 29 0.25 -7.96 6.19
CA THR A 29 0.05 -9.15 5.35
C THR A 29 -1.45 -9.44 5.24
N HIS A 30 -1.92 -9.63 4.02
CA HIS A 30 -3.32 -9.92 3.69
C HIS A 30 -3.41 -11.32 3.12
N GLU A 31 -4.23 -12.18 3.71
CA GLU A 31 -4.40 -13.57 3.29
C GLU A 31 -5.76 -13.79 2.63
N LEU A 32 -5.73 -14.46 1.48
CA LEU A 32 -6.92 -14.92 0.76
C LEU A 32 -6.87 -16.44 0.67
N ALA A 33 -7.87 -17.09 1.26
CA ALA A 33 -8.12 -18.51 1.04
C ALA A 33 -8.76 -18.72 -0.34
N ILE A 34 -8.28 -19.73 -1.04
CA ILE A 34 -8.78 -20.16 -2.33
C ILE A 34 -9.62 -21.41 -2.11
N ASP A 35 -10.83 -21.40 -2.68
CA ASP A 35 -11.74 -22.55 -2.67
C ASP A 35 -12.54 -22.55 -3.97
N GLN A 36 -12.21 -23.49 -4.86
CA GLN A 36 -12.95 -23.76 -6.10
C GLN A 36 -13.22 -22.51 -6.98
N LEU A 37 -12.22 -21.66 -7.20
CA LEU A 37 -12.38 -20.46 -8.06
C LEU A 37 -12.15 -20.81 -9.53
N ALA A 38 -13.13 -20.51 -10.37
CA ALA A 38 -13.07 -20.81 -11.80
C ALA A 38 -12.32 -19.72 -12.59
N SER A 39 -11.53 -20.18 -13.55
CA SER A 39 -10.92 -19.39 -14.60
C SER A 39 -11.56 -19.78 -15.94
N ARG A 40 -12.06 -18.81 -16.71
CA ARG A 40 -13.02 -19.07 -17.80
C ARG A 40 -12.68 -18.42 -19.13
N GLY A 41 -11.78 -17.45 -19.14
CA GLY A 41 -11.50 -16.69 -20.33
C GLY A 41 -10.53 -15.57 -20.08
N LEU A 42 -10.30 -14.77 -21.13
CA LEU A 42 -9.30 -13.71 -21.12
C LEU A 42 -9.58 -12.65 -20.04
N LEU A 43 -8.53 -11.93 -19.65
CA LEU A 43 -8.62 -10.79 -18.73
C LEU A 43 -9.74 -9.82 -19.13
N GLY A 44 -10.59 -9.46 -18.18
CA GLY A 44 -11.75 -8.59 -18.33
C GLY A 44 -13.05 -9.29 -18.77
N ALA A 45 -13.02 -10.61 -19.05
CA ALA A 45 -14.22 -11.33 -19.44
C ALA A 45 -15.26 -11.36 -18.30
N ALA A 46 -16.53 -11.12 -18.64
CA ALA A 46 -17.62 -11.00 -17.65
C ALA A 46 -17.87 -12.28 -16.82
N GLY A 47 -17.36 -13.43 -17.26
CA GLY A 47 -17.46 -14.70 -16.53
C GLY A 47 -16.33 -14.92 -15.51
N ASN A 48 -15.27 -14.10 -15.52
CA ASN A 48 -14.13 -14.31 -14.65
C ASN A 48 -14.47 -14.07 -13.19
N THR A 49 -13.81 -14.83 -12.32
CA THR A 49 -13.90 -14.61 -10.88
C THR A 49 -13.08 -13.38 -10.52
N VAL A 50 -13.72 -12.37 -9.94
CA VAL A 50 -13.07 -11.13 -9.49
C VAL A 50 -13.29 -10.97 -8.00
N LEU A 51 -12.21 -10.88 -7.23
CA LEU A 51 -12.21 -10.62 -5.80
C LEU A 51 -11.50 -9.30 -5.51
N SER A 52 -11.80 -8.71 -4.36
CA SER A 52 -11.15 -7.48 -3.90
C SER A 52 -10.81 -7.57 -2.43
N LEU A 53 -9.62 -7.09 -2.06
CA LEU A 53 -9.16 -6.96 -0.68
C LEU A 53 -8.97 -5.48 -0.34
N GLN A 54 -9.44 -5.06 0.82
CA GLN A 54 -9.17 -3.71 1.33
C GLN A 54 -7.80 -3.69 2.02
N ILE A 55 -6.80 -3.09 1.37
CA ILE A 55 -5.43 -3.04 1.90
C ILE A 55 -5.00 -1.64 2.37
N GLY A 56 -5.86 -0.64 2.15
CA GLY A 56 -5.66 0.75 2.56
C GLY A 56 -5.33 1.68 1.40
N ALA A 57 -5.84 2.91 1.47
CA ALA A 57 -5.67 3.90 0.41
C ALA A 57 -4.20 4.17 0.13
N GLY A 58 -3.80 4.08 -1.15
CA GLY A 58 -2.42 4.32 -1.59
C GLY A 58 -1.39 3.31 -1.07
N ALA A 59 -1.82 2.22 -0.45
CA ALA A 59 -0.92 1.18 0.05
C ALA A 59 -0.08 0.62 -1.10
N ARG A 60 1.19 0.33 -0.81
CA ARG A 60 2.14 -0.25 -1.76
C ARG A 60 2.18 -1.76 -1.53
N VAL A 61 1.86 -2.55 -2.54
CA VAL A 61 1.99 -4.02 -2.51
C VAL A 61 3.45 -4.37 -2.79
N THR A 62 4.08 -5.11 -1.87
CA THR A 62 5.53 -5.34 -1.87
C THR A 62 5.91 -6.82 -1.93
N GLY A 63 4.98 -7.74 -1.68
CA GLY A 63 5.27 -9.17 -1.70
C GLY A 63 4.05 -9.99 -2.09
N LEU A 64 4.32 -11.14 -2.71
CA LEU A 64 3.33 -12.18 -3.00
C LEU A 64 3.87 -13.54 -2.53
N ARG A 65 3.06 -14.29 -1.80
CA ARG A 65 3.33 -15.66 -1.37
C ARG A 65 2.15 -16.53 -1.72
N TRP A 66 2.42 -17.75 -2.19
CA TRP A 66 1.38 -18.65 -2.65
C TRP A 66 1.67 -20.09 -2.24
N ASP A 67 0.58 -20.82 -1.99
CA ASP A 67 0.54 -22.27 -1.89
C ASP A 67 -0.82 -22.71 -2.44
N LEU A 68 -0.82 -23.30 -3.63
CA LEU A 68 -2.00 -23.44 -4.48
C LEU A 68 -2.07 -24.84 -5.06
N GLU A 69 -3.30 -25.34 -5.18
CA GLU A 69 -3.64 -26.48 -6.00
C GLU A 69 -4.53 -26.03 -7.16
N LEU A 70 -4.10 -26.34 -8.37
CA LEU A 70 -4.69 -25.94 -9.64
C LEU A 70 -5.07 -27.16 -10.46
N GLU A 71 -6.04 -27.00 -11.35
CA GLU A 71 -6.41 -28.00 -12.34
C GLU A 71 -6.79 -27.30 -13.64
N ALA A 72 -6.20 -27.73 -14.75
CA ALA A 72 -6.60 -27.34 -16.09
C ALA A 72 -7.39 -28.48 -16.74
N PHE A 73 -8.54 -28.16 -17.32
CA PHE A 73 -9.40 -29.13 -18.00
C PHE A 73 -9.03 -29.19 -19.47
N ALA A 74 -8.86 -30.40 -20.01
CA ALA A 74 -8.53 -30.54 -21.43
C ALA A 74 -9.63 -29.91 -22.31
N PRO A 75 -9.28 -29.16 -23.37
CA PRO A 75 -7.95 -29.06 -23.98
C PRO A 75 -7.02 -27.96 -23.42
N SER A 76 -7.44 -27.21 -22.41
CA SER A 76 -6.68 -26.09 -21.82
C SER A 76 -5.46 -26.56 -21.01
N TRP A 77 -4.53 -25.64 -20.76
CA TRP A 77 -3.24 -25.95 -20.11
C TRP A 77 -3.05 -25.24 -18.79
N LEU A 78 -2.26 -25.85 -17.90
CA LEU A 78 -1.85 -25.24 -16.63
C LEU A 78 -1.10 -23.91 -16.80
N SER A 79 -0.38 -23.73 -17.92
CA SER A 79 0.30 -22.48 -18.27
C SER A 79 -0.65 -21.33 -18.65
N GLU A 80 -1.91 -21.64 -18.92
CA GLU A 80 -2.91 -20.64 -19.31
C GLU A 80 -3.59 -20.01 -18.09
N LEU A 81 -3.68 -20.72 -16.96
CA LEU A 81 -4.24 -20.20 -15.71
C LEU A 81 -3.42 -19.04 -15.18
N ARG A 82 -4.05 -17.86 -15.09
CA ARG A 82 -3.43 -16.61 -14.67
C ARG A 82 -4.26 -15.88 -13.62
N LEU A 83 -3.55 -15.05 -12.86
CA LEU A 83 -4.11 -14.13 -11.89
C LEU A 83 -3.59 -12.73 -12.19
N ALA A 84 -4.50 -11.81 -12.50
CA ALA A 84 -4.20 -10.40 -12.55
C ALA A 84 -4.41 -9.78 -11.16
N VAL A 85 -3.36 -9.16 -10.63
CA VAL A 85 -3.35 -8.45 -9.36
C VAL A 85 -3.14 -6.97 -9.65
N SER A 86 -4.12 -6.12 -9.31
CA SER A 86 -4.06 -4.69 -9.64
C SER A 86 -4.75 -3.82 -8.60
N GLY A 87 -4.64 -2.50 -8.74
CA GLY A 87 -5.61 -1.59 -8.13
C GLY A 87 -6.99 -1.69 -8.81
N SER A 88 -7.94 -0.88 -8.37
CA SER A 88 -9.24 -0.72 -9.04
C SER A 88 -9.15 -0.06 -10.41
N ASP A 89 -8.16 0.80 -10.61
CA ASP A 89 -7.80 1.37 -11.92
C ASP A 89 -6.97 0.34 -12.71
N VAL A 90 -7.69 -0.56 -13.39
CA VAL A 90 -7.09 -1.64 -14.18
C VAL A 90 -6.23 -1.04 -15.30
N GLY A 91 -4.92 -1.27 -15.24
CA GLY A 91 -3.95 -0.74 -16.21
C GLY A 91 -3.00 0.34 -15.66
N ALA A 92 -3.27 0.90 -14.47
CA ALA A 92 -2.39 1.87 -13.81
C ALA A 92 -1.15 1.23 -13.13
N GLY A 93 -1.07 -0.10 -13.15
CA GLY A 93 -0.02 -0.90 -12.52
C GLY A 93 -0.57 -2.22 -11.99
N GLY A 94 0.31 -3.18 -11.71
CA GLY A 94 -0.08 -4.49 -11.20
C GLY A 94 0.90 -5.59 -11.56
N LEU A 95 0.48 -6.83 -11.30
CA LEU A 95 1.21 -8.06 -11.57
C LEU A 95 0.30 -9.03 -12.32
N LEU A 96 0.83 -9.64 -13.39
CA LEU A 96 0.26 -10.85 -13.97
C LEU A 96 1.03 -12.04 -13.43
N PHE A 97 0.35 -12.89 -12.67
CA PHE A 97 0.91 -14.06 -12.03
C PHE A 97 0.44 -15.33 -12.74
N ALA A 98 1.39 -16.19 -13.11
CA ALA A 98 1.14 -17.44 -13.84
C ALA A 98 1.86 -18.60 -13.10
N PRO A 99 1.20 -19.25 -12.13
CA PRO A 99 1.82 -20.30 -11.32
C PRO A 99 2.18 -21.57 -12.11
N GLY A 100 1.53 -21.79 -13.25
CA GLY A 100 1.78 -22.92 -14.15
C GLY A 100 2.62 -22.57 -15.38
N GLU A 101 3.23 -21.39 -15.45
CA GLU A 101 4.01 -20.94 -16.61
C GLU A 101 5.03 -22.03 -17.05
N GLY A 102 5.05 -22.33 -18.35
CA GLY A 102 5.87 -23.40 -18.94
C GLY A 102 5.34 -24.83 -18.75
N ARG A 103 4.10 -25.01 -18.25
CA ARG A 103 3.40 -26.31 -18.17
C ARG A 103 2.26 -26.39 -19.18
N ASP A 104 2.59 -26.68 -20.43
CA ASP A 104 1.64 -26.78 -21.55
C ASP A 104 0.94 -28.14 -21.58
N ALA A 105 0.21 -28.45 -20.51
CA ALA A 105 -0.58 -29.67 -20.38
C ALA A 105 -1.77 -29.46 -19.43
N ALA A 106 -2.85 -30.20 -19.70
CA ALA A 106 -3.98 -30.34 -18.78
C ALA A 106 -3.61 -31.18 -17.54
N GLY A 107 -4.46 -31.15 -16.52
CA GLY A 107 -4.31 -31.91 -15.28
C GLY A 107 -4.06 -31.02 -14.07
N ALA A 108 -3.57 -31.61 -12.98
CA ALA A 108 -3.41 -30.92 -11.70
C ALA A 108 -1.96 -30.47 -11.44
N LEU A 109 -1.81 -29.31 -10.79
CA LEU A 109 -0.53 -28.76 -10.35
C LEU A 109 -0.62 -28.27 -8.92
N ARG A 110 0.40 -28.58 -8.11
CA ARG A 110 0.67 -27.87 -6.87
C ARG A 110 1.78 -26.87 -7.09
N ALA A 111 1.51 -25.61 -6.79
CA ALA A 111 2.45 -24.51 -6.95
C ALA A 111 2.57 -23.78 -5.63
N ALA A 112 3.79 -23.65 -5.11
CA ALA A 112 4.09 -22.88 -3.92
C ALA A 112 5.35 -22.04 -4.12
N GLY A 113 5.41 -20.87 -3.48
CA GLY A 113 6.54 -19.98 -3.60
C GLY A 113 6.30 -18.60 -3.00
N GLU A 114 7.31 -17.76 -3.15
CA GLU A 114 7.29 -16.37 -2.75
C GLU A 114 8.02 -15.48 -3.75
N LEU A 115 7.59 -14.23 -3.81
CA LEU A 115 8.19 -13.20 -4.64
C LEU A 115 8.22 -11.88 -3.87
N ASP A 116 9.41 -11.38 -3.60
CA ASP A 116 9.64 -10.00 -3.18
C ASP A 116 9.49 -9.08 -4.39
N LEU A 117 8.34 -8.40 -4.47
CA LEU A 117 8.01 -7.53 -5.60
C LEU A 117 8.86 -6.26 -5.59
N LEU A 118 9.32 -5.82 -4.43
CA LEU A 118 10.16 -4.63 -4.32
C LEU A 118 11.57 -4.92 -4.84
N GLN A 119 12.13 -6.09 -4.51
CA GLN A 119 13.41 -6.53 -5.06
C GLN A 119 13.31 -6.80 -6.57
N ALA A 120 12.18 -7.34 -7.04
CA ALA A 120 11.94 -7.60 -8.45
C ALA A 120 11.61 -6.32 -9.28
N GLY A 121 11.36 -5.18 -8.63
CA GLY A 121 10.89 -3.96 -9.30
C GLY A 121 9.48 -4.09 -9.88
N LEU A 122 8.67 -4.99 -9.32
CA LEU A 122 7.28 -5.29 -9.71
C LEU A 122 6.25 -4.79 -8.69
N ASP A 123 6.70 -4.10 -7.64
CA ASP A 123 5.82 -3.50 -6.65
C ASP A 123 4.95 -2.39 -7.27
N PHE A 124 3.76 -2.18 -6.71
CA PHE A 124 2.83 -1.16 -7.20
C PHE A 124 1.97 -0.62 -6.06
N ARG A 125 1.26 0.49 -6.32
CA ARG A 125 0.33 1.09 -5.35
C ARG A 125 -1.11 0.85 -5.79
N VAL A 126 -1.98 0.63 -4.81
CA VAL A 126 -3.44 0.68 -5.04
C VAL A 126 -3.93 2.12 -5.04
N GLY A 127 -5.14 2.33 -5.55
CA GLY A 127 -5.77 3.64 -5.65
C GLY A 127 -6.15 4.26 -4.31
N ALA A 128 -6.80 5.43 -4.39
CA ALA A 128 -7.32 6.14 -3.23
C ALA A 128 -8.45 5.38 -2.50
N ASP A 129 -9.10 4.45 -3.19
CA ASP A 129 -10.07 3.52 -2.60
C ASP A 129 -9.41 2.40 -1.77
N GLY A 130 -8.12 2.15 -1.97
CA GLY A 130 -7.36 1.15 -1.22
C GLY A 130 -7.68 -0.30 -1.56
N LEU A 131 -8.28 -0.54 -2.73
CA LEU A 131 -8.69 -1.86 -3.19
C LEU A 131 -7.57 -2.55 -3.97
N LEU A 132 -7.20 -3.74 -3.53
CA LEU A 132 -6.42 -4.71 -4.29
C LEU A 132 -7.38 -5.65 -5.01
N ARG A 133 -7.46 -5.54 -6.32
CA ARG A 133 -8.31 -6.35 -7.20
C ARG A 133 -7.54 -7.57 -7.69
N LEU A 134 -8.22 -8.71 -7.66
CA LEU A 134 -7.73 -10.02 -8.05
C LEU A 134 -8.67 -10.59 -9.08
N GLU A 135 -8.17 -10.86 -10.29
CA GLU A 135 -8.97 -11.47 -11.35
C GLU A 135 -8.33 -12.77 -11.82
N PHE A 136 -9.07 -13.85 -11.68
CA PHE A 136 -8.69 -15.19 -12.13
C PHE A 136 -9.15 -15.36 -13.57
N HIS A 137 -8.19 -15.54 -14.48
CA HIS A 137 -8.42 -15.51 -15.91
C HIS A 137 -7.46 -16.45 -16.64
N GLU A 138 -7.75 -16.71 -17.91
CA GLU A 138 -6.92 -17.52 -18.79
C GLU A 138 -6.05 -16.65 -19.71
N ALA A 139 -4.97 -17.22 -20.22
CA ALA A 139 -4.11 -16.62 -21.24
C ALA A 139 -4.69 -16.78 -22.66
N ALA A 140 -5.52 -17.81 -22.87
CA ALA A 140 -6.17 -18.14 -24.13
C ALA A 140 -7.64 -18.51 -23.87
N GLY A 141 -8.47 -18.49 -24.90
CA GLY A 141 -9.84 -19.01 -24.82
C GLY A 141 -10.06 -20.01 -25.92
N ASP A 142 -10.48 -21.22 -25.56
CA ASP A 142 -10.77 -22.30 -26.51
C ASP A 142 -12.29 -22.51 -26.74
N GLY A 143 -13.14 -21.86 -25.92
CA GLY A 143 -14.60 -21.86 -26.04
C GLY A 143 -15.31 -22.95 -25.24
N LEU A 144 -14.58 -23.84 -24.57
CA LEU A 144 -15.10 -24.67 -23.49
C LEU A 144 -15.02 -23.87 -22.18
N GLN A 145 -15.77 -24.21 -21.13
CA GLN A 145 -15.69 -23.52 -19.83
C GLN A 145 -16.17 -24.42 -18.68
N PRO A 146 -15.58 -24.31 -17.47
CA PRO A 146 -14.35 -23.56 -17.18
C PRO A 146 -13.13 -24.24 -17.81
N ASP A 147 -12.12 -23.45 -18.14
CA ASP A 147 -10.85 -23.90 -18.72
C ASP A 147 -9.91 -24.38 -17.61
N GLY A 148 -9.99 -23.72 -16.46
CA GLY A 148 -9.19 -24.02 -15.28
C GLY A 148 -9.92 -23.77 -13.97
N LEU A 149 -9.40 -24.42 -12.93
CA LEU A 149 -9.88 -24.31 -11.56
C LEU A 149 -8.72 -24.09 -10.61
N TRP A 150 -8.85 -23.05 -9.79
CA TRP A 150 -8.03 -22.81 -8.62
C TRP A 150 -8.69 -23.57 -7.46
N ARG A 151 -8.29 -24.84 -7.28
CA ARG A 151 -9.00 -25.82 -6.45
C ARG A 151 -8.99 -25.44 -4.97
N SER A 152 -7.81 -25.13 -4.44
CA SER A 152 -7.62 -24.83 -3.02
C SER A 152 -6.28 -24.14 -2.77
N GLY A 153 -6.13 -23.48 -1.62
CA GLY A 153 -4.84 -22.96 -1.15
C GLY A 153 -4.94 -21.56 -0.58
N HIS A 154 -3.81 -20.85 -0.55
CA HIS A 154 -3.70 -19.52 0.01
C HIS A 154 -2.84 -18.61 -0.88
N LEU A 155 -3.31 -17.37 -1.04
CA LEU A 155 -2.51 -16.25 -1.52
C LEU A 155 -2.28 -15.29 -0.36
N ARG A 156 -1.04 -14.82 -0.18
CA ARG A 156 -0.70 -13.79 0.79
C ARG A 156 -0.02 -12.62 0.10
N PHE A 157 -0.50 -11.42 0.38
CA PHE A 157 0.01 -10.18 -0.15
C PHE A 157 0.60 -9.34 0.98
N ASP A 158 1.85 -8.96 0.83
CA ASP A 158 2.51 -8.04 1.75
C ASP A 158 2.35 -6.62 1.23
N SER A 159 2.09 -5.68 2.13
CA SER A 159 1.86 -4.28 1.79
C SER A 159 2.45 -3.34 2.83
N VAL A 160 2.77 -2.13 2.41
CA VAL A 160 3.15 -1.02 3.28
C VAL A 160 2.16 0.12 3.06
N ALA A 161 1.56 0.60 4.16
CA ALA A 161 0.61 1.72 4.11
C ALA A 161 1.27 2.98 3.51
N ALA A 162 0.47 3.80 2.81
CA ALA A 162 0.93 5.11 2.39
C ALA A 162 1.37 5.93 3.63
N PRO A 163 2.46 6.71 3.55
CA PRO A 163 2.81 7.62 4.63
C PRO A 163 1.68 8.64 4.82
N VAL A 164 1.02 8.61 5.99
CA VAL A 164 0.02 9.61 6.38
C VAL A 164 0.66 10.48 7.45
N PRO A 165 0.65 11.83 7.31
CA PRO A 165 1.06 12.71 8.39
C PRO A 165 0.21 12.43 9.64
N GLU A 166 0.86 12.07 10.74
CA GLU A 166 0.10 11.81 11.96
C GLU A 166 -0.66 13.07 12.39
N PRO A 167 -1.90 12.93 12.90
CA PRO A 167 -2.69 14.07 13.38
C PRO A 167 -1.93 14.91 14.42
N SER A 168 -1.08 14.26 15.22
CA SER A 168 -0.19 14.88 16.21
C SER A 168 0.84 15.81 15.57
N SER A 169 1.40 15.47 14.42
CA SER A 169 2.36 16.31 13.68
C SER A 169 1.71 17.58 13.15
N LEU A 170 0.47 17.48 12.65
CA LEU A 170 -0.31 18.65 12.24
C LEU A 170 -0.71 19.51 13.43
N ALA A 171 -1.14 18.89 14.54
CA ALA A 171 -1.47 19.60 15.77
C ALA A 171 -0.25 20.34 16.35
N LEU A 172 0.93 19.71 16.34
CA LEU A 172 2.18 20.33 16.78
C LEU A 172 2.63 21.47 15.87
N LEU A 173 2.50 21.30 14.55
CA LEU A 173 2.79 22.37 13.59
C LEU A 173 1.85 23.57 13.84
N ALA A 174 0.56 23.31 14.02
CA ALA A 174 -0.43 24.35 14.32
C ALA A 174 -0.13 25.04 15.66
N ALA A 175 0.19 24.26 16.70
CA ALA A 175 0.54 24.78 18.02
C ALA A 175 1.82 25.64 17.97
N GLY A 176 2.84 25.19 17.26
CA GLY A 176 4.08 25.95 17.04
C GLY A 176 3.83 27.26 16.30
N GLY A 177 3.01 27.23 15.24
CA GLY A 177 2.61 28.43 14.50
C GLY A 177 1.88 29.45 15.37
N LEU A 178 0.95 29.00 16.22
CA LEU A 178 0.24 29.85 17.17
C LEU A 178 1.19 30.49 18.20
N LEU A 179 2.17 29.74 18.69
CA LEU A 179 3.19 30.23 19.64
C LEU A 179 4.04 31.33 19.02
N ILE A 180 4.52 31.13 17.79
CA ILE A 180 5.30 32.13 17.05
C ILE A 180 4.48 33.40 16.82
N ALA A 181 3.21 33.27 16.40
CA ALA A 181 2.32 34.40 16.18
C ALA A 181 2.06 35.20 17.48
N ALA A 182 1.87 34.51 18.61
CA ALA A 182 1.68 35.15 19.91
C ALA A 182 2.91 35.94 20.36
N LEU A 183 4.11 35.39 20.15
CA LEU A 183 5.37 36.07 20.46
C LEU A 183 5.66 37.24 19.52
N GLY A 184 5.32 37.14 18.24
CA GLY A 184 5.44 38.23 17.26
C GLY A 184 4.55 39.44 17.59
N ARG A 185 3.30 39.20 18.00
CA ARG A 185 2.36 40.26 18.42
C ARG A 185 2.84 41.03 19.65
N ARG A 186 3.59 40.39 20.56
CA ARG A 186 4.17 41.05 21.73
C ARG A 186 5.28 42.04 21.35
N ARG A 187 6.04 41.78 20.28
CA ARG A 187 7.12 42.67 19.83
C ARG A 187 6.58 43.92 19.14
N LEU A 188 5.51 43.78 18.35
CA LEU A 188 4.87 44.92 17.66
C LEU A 188 4.12 45.89 18.59
N ARG A 189 3.77 45.46 19.81
CA ARG A 189 3.15 46.34 20.82
C ARG A 189 4.15 47.19 21.60
N HIS A 190 5.45 46.92 21.46
CA HIS A 190 6.52 47.75 22.02
C HIS A 190 7.08 48.69 20.94
N THR A 191 6.22 49.55 20.39
CA THR A 191 6.67 50.76 19.69
C THR A 191 6.82 51.85 20.75
N PRO A 192 8.04 52.35 21.04
CA PRO A 192 8.20 53.42 22.01
C PRO A 192 7.50 54.69 21.51
N THR A 193 6.61 55.24 22.32
CA THR A 193 6.10 56.60 22.13
C THR A 193 7.24 57.60 22.34
N SER A 194 7.34 58.51 21.39
CA SER A 194 8.22 59.68 21.21
C SER A 194 8.69 60.43 22.45
N ASN A 195 9.84 61.11 22.34
CA ASN A 195 10.10 62.51 22.74
C ASN A 195 11.23 63.02 21.82
N GLU A 196 11.02 64.08 21.02
CA GLU A 196 11.34 65.49 21.33
C GLU A 196 12.80 65.73 21.76
#